data_AF-A0A6A1TXJ7-F1
#
_entry.id   AF-A0A6A1TXJ7-F1
#
_cell.length_a   1.000
_cell.length_b   1.000
_cell.length_c   1.000
_cell.angle_alpha   90.00
_cell.angle_beta   90.00
_cell.angle_gamma   90.00
#
_symmetry.space_group_name_H-M   'P 1'
#
loop_
_entity.id
_entity.type
_entity.pdbx_description
1 polymer ?
#
loop_
_entity_poly.entity_id
_entity_poly.type
_entity_poly.pdbx_seq_one_letter_code
_entity_poly.pdbx_strand_id
1 'polypeptide(L)'
;MDTGFVDLDILLTRIRHPQSKVYFLDAVKAYKAGALRGALTSAWVALVYDLIAKYRELSAMGDAAATAFLQAWDNATVAGDIPKLLQLEGGILEDATANTQVVNRIARTHLDRLREDRHLCAHPAFSAEADLFAPSPELVRLHLVNAVDLVLSQEPLQGKAIFDLYDVDVQSPGFPTAYERILDYVDQRYLTRVRAQNVRNFGTVLAKSLLKGVPPQWEPLHRKIIPSLVAVRERAAEAWPDISLAIVRLMDNLEPANRPRAIAFIAAFPDFWPQLQEPTRTALQATIDNSDPGALADYRILAGVTVPHFRAVLLHLIAGLNREHLAAAIASQPLAELWPRAIEEYQGSGSWRGSEVNFSDLITPFAGRLDSQKLDQLLDAVIDNGQNWDAAETDTLLLGVLRNATPADRPTRDARNRFYQYVRRMRRTDKYEDVLTFLQSDGWVLPPPEQPVED
;
A
#
# COMPACT_ATOMS: atom_id res chain seq x y z
N MET A 1 25.99 -32.19 6.26
CA MET A 1 24.98 -33.18 6.69
C MET A 1 24.29 -33.65 5.43
N ASP A 2 24.32 -34.95 5.16
CA ASP A 2 23.90 -35.59 3.91
C ASP A 2 22.50 -35.16 3.45
N THR A 3 22.48 -34.36 2.39
CA THR A 3 21.27 -33.97 1.66
C THR A 3 20.96 -35.04 0.61
N GLY A 4 20.10 -36.00 0.95
CA GLY A 4 19.61 -36.94 -0.05
C GLY A 4 18.46 -37.85 0.38
N PHE A 5 18.34 -38.16 1.67
CA PHE A 5 17.32 -39.08 2.16
C PHE A 5 16.68 -38.55 3.45
N VAL A 6 15.46 -38.00 3.34
CA VAL A 6 14.66 -37.64 4.51
C VAL A 6 13.96 -38.89 5.03
N ASP A 7 14.18 -39.23 6.30
CA ASP A 7 13.48 -40.32 6.97
C ASP A 7 11.98 -40.01 7.07
N LEU A 8 11.12 -40.99 6.76
CA LEU A 8 9.67 -40.84 6.87
C LEU A 8 9.24 -40.59 8.33
N ASP A 9 9.98 -41.08 9.31
CA ASP A 9 9.71 -40.80 10.73
C ASP A 9 10.02 -39.34 11.09
N ILE A 10 11.00 -38.71 10.42
CA ILE A 10 11.26 -37.27 10.56
C ILE A 10 10.11 -36.47 9.95
N LEU A 11 9.52 -36.92 8.83
CA LEU A 11 8.36 -36.23 8.23
C LEU A 11 7.18 -36.14 9.20
N LEU A 12 6.92 -37.18 9.99
CA LEU A 12 5.86 -37.18 11.01
C LEU A 12 6.04 -36.08 12.07
N THR A 13 7.27 -35.65 12.35
CA THR A 13 7.53 -34.55 13.30
C THR A 13 7.19 -33.18 12.73
N ARG A 14 7.11 -33.05 11.40
CA ARG A 14 6.84 -31.80 10.70
C ARG A 14 5.36 -31.54 10.48
N ILE A 15 4.50 -32.55 10.65
CA ILE A 15 3.06 -32.43 10.48
C ILE A 15 2.48 -31.63 11.65
N ARG A 16 1.79 -30.54 11.33
CA ARG A 16 1.28 -29.59 12.32
C ARG A 16 0.01 -30.09 13.00
N HIS A 17 -0.95 -30.60 12.23
CA HIS A 17 -2.26 -30.98 12.76
C HIS A 17 -2.23 -32.40 13.37
N PRO A 18 -2.58 -32.58 14.67
CA PRO A 18 -2.42 -33.86 15.36
C PRO A 18 -3.18 -35.02 14.70
N GLN A 19 -4.42 -34.79 14.26
CA GLN A 19 -5.22 -35.85 13.63
C GLN A 19 -4.69 -36.20 12.22
N SER A 20 -4.21 -35.20 11.47
CA SER A 20 -3.62 -35.42 10.15
C SER A 20 -2.35 -36.27 10.27
N LYS A 21 -1.58 -36.07 11.34
CA LYS A 21 -0.41 -36.89 11.67
C LYS A 21 -0.78 -38.35 11.94
N VAL A 22 -1.92 -38.61 12.60
CA VAL A 22 -2.42 -39.98 12.82
C VAL A 22 -2.74 -40.66 11.48
N TYR A 23 -3.47 -39.99 10.59
CA TYR A 23 -3.77 -40.55 9.27
C TYR A 23 -2.52 -40.74 8.40
N PHE A 24 -1.57 -39.80 8.47
CA PHE A 24 -0.32 -39.93 7.72
C PHE A 24 0.57 -41.06 8.27
N LEU A 25 0.53 -41.34 9.58
CA LEU A 25 1.24 -42.47 10.19
C LEU A 25 0.78 -43.81 9.60
N ASP A 26 -0.49 -43.96 9.23
CA ASP A 26 -0.98 -45.17 8.56
C ASP A 26 -0.36 -45.34 7.17
N ALA A 27 -0.15 -44.23 6.44
CA ALA A 27 0.56 -44.23 5.17
C ALA A 27 2.02 -44.69 5.33
N VAL A 28 2.71 -44.19 6.36
CA VAL A 28 4.09 -44.59 6.67
C VAL A 28 4.17 -46.06 7.08
N LYS A 29 3.24 -46.55 7.91
CA LYS A 29 3.17 -47.97 8.31
C LYS A 29 2.93 -48.88 7.11
N ALA A 30 1.97 -48.52 6.24
CA ALA A 30 1.68 -49.27 5.02
C ALA A 30 2.89 -49.33 4.08
N TYR A 31 3.60 -48.20 3.93
CA TYR A 31 4.83 -48.14 3.14
C TYR A 31 5.91 -49.08 3.71
N LYS A 32 6.18 -49.01 5.02
CA LYS A 32 7.16 -49.86 5.70
C LYS A 32 6.81 -51.35 5.62
N ALA A 33 5.53 -51.70 5.55
CA ALA A 33 5.05 -53.07 5.40
C ALA A 33 5.03 -53.56 3.93
N GLY A 34 5.43 -52.73 2.96
CA GLY A 34 5.38 -53.08 1.53
C GLY A 34 3.98 -52.98 0.89
N ALA A 35 2.98 -52.48 1.64
CA ALA A 35 1.63 -52.25 1.14
C ALA A 35 1.53 -50.92 0.39
N LEU A 36 2.24 -50.81 -0.73
CA LEU A 36 2.46 -49.55 -1.46
C LEU A 36 1.18 -48.87 -1.97
N ARG A 37 0.20 -49.65 -2.47
CA ARG A 37 -1.12 -49.15 -2.87
C ARG A 37 -1.91 -48.57 -1.68
N GLY A 38 -1.83 -49.25 -0.53
CA GLY A 38 -2.44 -48.81 0.72
C GLY A 38 -1.78 -47.53 1.28
N ALA A 39 -0.46 -47.40 1.10
CA ALA A 39 0.27 -46.20 1.48
C ALA A 39 -0.18 -44.96 0.71
N LEU A 40 -0.34 -45.04 -0.62
CA LEU A 40 -0.86 -43.92 -1.42
C LEU A 40 -2.29 -43.54 -1.02
N THR A 41 -3.14 -44.54 -0.81
CA THR A 41 -4.54 -44.31 -0.39
C THR A 41 -4.58 -43.60 0.96
N SER A 42 -3.77 -44.03 1.93
CA SER A 42 -3.71 -43.42 3.26
C SER A 42 -3.09 -42.01 3.23
N ALA A 43 -2.09 -41.78 2.37
CA ALA A 43 -1.48 -40.46 2.18
C ALA A 43 -2.49 -39.45 1.60
N TRP A 44 -3.31 -39.88 0.65
CA TRP A 44 -4.39 -39.06 0.10
C TRP A 44 -5.43 -38.69 1.16
N VAL A 45 -5.86 -39.65 1.98
CA VAL A 45 -6.80 -39.40 3.09
C VAL A 45 -6.22 -38.37 4.07
N ALA A 46 -4.96 -38.53 4.47
CA ALA A 46 -4.30 -37.57 5.36
C ALA A 46 -4.26 -36.17 4.75
N LEU A 47 -3.96 -36.05 3.46
CA LEU A 47 -3.90 -34.78 2.73
C LEU A 47 -5.27 -34.09 2.65
N VAL A 48 -6.32 -34.81 2.25
CA VAL A 48 -7.69 -34.25 2.15
C VAL A 48 -8.17 -33.80 3.53
N TYR A 49 -7.97 -34.62 4.55
CA TYR A 49 -8.36 -34.28 5.91
C TYR A 49 -7.66 -33.00 6.39
N ASP A 50 -6.37 -32.87 6.11
CA ASP A 50 -5.59 -31.70 6.52
C ASP A 50 -6.02 -30.42 5.80
N LEU A 51 -6.39 -30.50 4.52
CA LEU A 51 -6.97 -29.37 3.79
C LEU A 51 -8.32 -28.95 4.40
N ILE A 52 -9.18 -29.90 4.78
CA ILE A 52 -10.45 -29.59 5.47
C ILE A 52 -10.19 -28.94 6.83
N ALA A 53 -9.22 -29.45 7.60
CA ALA A 53 -8.84 -28.84 8.87
C ALA A 53 -8.36 -27.38 8.68
N LYS A 54 -7.51 -27.14 7.67
CA LYS A 54 -7.08 -25.80 7.27
C LYS A 54 -8.24 -24.90 6.82
N TYR A 55 -9.21 -25.45 6.11
CA TYR A 55 -10.40 -24.69 5.71
C TYR A 55 -11.21 -24.25 6.92
N ARG A 56 -11.30 -25.08 7.97
CA ARG A 56 -11.98 -24.70 9.22
C ARG A 56 -11.24 -23.58 9.93
N GLU A 57 -9.90 -23.62 9.96
CA GLU A 57 -9.07 -22.52 10.46
C GLU A 57 -9.31 -21.23 9.65
N LEU A 58 -9.31 -21.31 8.30
CA LEU A 58 -9.56 -20.16 7.43
C LEU A 58 -10.97 -19.59 7.55
N SER A 59 -11.99 -20.45 7.67
CA SER A 59 -13.37 -20.02 7.86
C SER A 59 -13.55 -19.31 9.21
N ALA A 60 -12.91 -19.80 10.28
CA ALA A 60 -12.88 -19.11 11.58
C ALA A 60 -12.19 -17.74 11.49
N MET A 61 -11.26 -17.57 10.55
CA MET A 61 -10.60 -16.29 10.23
C MET A 61 -11.36 -15.42 9.22
N GLY A 62 -12.56 -15.82 8.79
CA GLY A 62 -13.44 -15.04 7.91
C GLY A 62 -13.26 -15.29 6.41
N ASP A 63 -12.55 -16.33 5.98
CA ASP A 63 -12.43 -16.65 4.56
C ASP A 63 -13.77 -17.17 3.97
N ALA A 64 -14.34 -16.39 3.06
CA ALA A 64 -15.64 -16.70 2.46
C ALA A 64 -15.61 -17.94 1.53
N ALA A 65 -14.50 -18.19 0.84
CA ALA A 65 -14.37 -19.33 -0.06
C ALA A 65 -14.25 -20.64 0.73
N ALA A 66 -13.40 -20.66 1.77
CA ALA A 66 -13.30 -21.78 2.69
C ALA A 66 -14.65 -22.03 3.39
N THR A 67 -15.35 -20.97 3.79
CA THR A 67 -16.69 -21.08 4.41
C THR A 67 -17.71 -21.71 3.46
N ALA A 68 -17.75 -21.27 2.20
CA ALA A 68 -18.67 -21.83 1.20
C ALA A 68 -18.38 -23.31 0.92
N PHE A 69 -17.10 -23.68 0.79
CA PHE A 69 -16.72 -25.09 0.60
C PHE A 69 -17.10 -25.96 1.80
N LEU A 70 -16.83 -25.49 3.03
CA LEU A 70 -17.19 -26.21 4.26
C LEU A 70 -18.70 -26.37 4.42
N GLN A 71 -19.49 -25.35 4.11
CA GLN A 71 -20.96 -25.47 4.12
C GLN A 71 -21.42 -26.56 3.17
N ALA A 72 -20.88 -26.62 1.94
CA ALA A 72 -21.20 -27.69 1.00
C ALA A 72 -20.77 -29.08 1.53
N TRP A 73 -19.59 -29.18 2.15
CA TRP A 73 -19.06 -30.41 2.73
C TRP A 73 -19.90 -30.91 3.93
N ASP A 74 -20.19 -30.03 4.88
CA ASP A 74 -20.94 -30.35 6.09
C ASP A 74 -22.39 -30.70 5.75
N ASN A 75 -23.02 -29.99 4.81
CA ASN A 75 -24.37 -30.32 4.32
C ASN A 75 -24.41 -31.71 3.68
N ALA A 76 -23.43 -32.05 2.82
CA ALA A 76 -23.34 -33.37 2.21
C ALA A 76 -23.11 -34.47 3.26
N THR A 77 -22.31 -34.18 4.29
CA THR A 77 -22.07 -35.10 5.42
C THR A 77 -23.35 -35.36 6.21
N VAL A 78 -24.10 -34.31 6.55
CA VAL A 78 -25.38 -34.44 7.29
C VAL A 78 -26.43 -35.19 6.47
N ALA A 79 -26.48 -34.95 5.16
CA ALA A 79 -27.42 -35.62 4.26
C ALA A 79 -27.03 -37.08 3.91
N GLY A 80 -25.80 -37.51 4.24
CA GLY A 80 -25.27 -38.81 3.81
C GLY A 80 -25.06 -38.92 2.30
N ASP A 81 -24.81 -37.79 1.62
CA ASP A 81 -24.65 -37.73 0.16
C ASP A 81 -23.22 -38.12 -0.24
N ILE A 82 -22.97 -39.44 -0.31
CA ILE A 82 -21.68 -40.01 -0.70
C ILE A 82 -21.22 -39.53 -2.09
N PRO A 83 -22.05 -39.50 -3.14
CA PRO A 83 -21.66 -38.94 -4.44
C PRO A 83 -21.16 -37.51 -4.34
N LYS A 84 -21.83 -36.65 -3.55
CA LYS A 84 -21.40 -35.27 -3.37
C LYS A 84 -20.08 -35.15 -2.61
N LEU A 85 -19.88 -35.95 -1.57
CA LEU A 85 -18.62 -35.99 -0.82
C LEU A 85 -17.44 -36.41 -1.72
N LEU A 86 -17.63 -37.43 -2.56
CA LEU A 86 -16.61 -37.85 -3.54
C LEU A 86 -16.32 -36.76 -4.58
N GLN A 87 -17.36 -36.03 -5.02
CA GLN A 87 -17.18 -34.88 -5.92
C GLN A 87 -16.34 -33.77 -5.26
N LEU A 88 -16.62 -33.45 -4.00
CA LEU A 88 -15.88 -32.43 -3.24
C LEU A 88 -14.44 -32.87 -2.96
N GLU A 89 -14.22 -34.13 -2.57
CA GLU A 89 -12.89 -34.74 -2.41
C GLU A 89 -12.08 -34.62 -3.71
N GLY A 90 -12.69 -34.97 -4.85
CA GLY A 90 -12.03 -34.88 -6.15
C GLY A 90 -11.67 -33.45 -6.56
N GLY A 91 -12.47 -32.47 -6.14
CA GLY A 91 -12.28 -31.04 -6.46
C GLY A 91 -11.41 -30.25 -5.47
N ILE A 92 -11.05 -30.80 -4.31
CA ILE A 92 -10.46 -30.02 -3.22
C ILE A 92 -9.10 -29.39 -3.57
N LEU A 93 -8.26 -30.03 -4.39
CA LEU A 93 -6.98 -29.46 -4.82
C LEU A 93 -7.16 -28.27 -5.78
N GLU A 94 -8.19 -28.31 -6.62
CA GLU A 94 -8.55 -27.19 -7.49
C GLU A 94 -9.07 -26.03 -6.64
N ASP A 95 -10.01 -26.31 -5.73
CA ASP A 95 -10.53 -25.30 -4.81
C ASP A 95 -9.41 -24.68 -3.95
N ALA A 96 -8.48 -25.51 -3.44
CA ALA A 96 -7.34 -25.08 -2.66
C ALA A 96 -6.35 -24.19 -3.43
N THR A 97 -6.39 -24.24 -4.76
CA THR A 97 -5.52 -23.46 -5.62
C THR A 97 -6.22 -22.21 -6.16
N ALA A 98 -7.45 -22.37 -6.64
CA ALA A 98 -8.20 -21.31 -7.33
C ALA A 98 -8.91 -20.37 -6.35
N ASN A 99 -9.45 -20.90 -5.24
CA ASN A 99 -10.38 -20.17 -4.39
C ASN A 99 -9.75 -19.75 -3.05
N THR A 100 -9.06 -20.66 -2.36
CA THR A 100 -8.44 -20.35 -1.05
C THR A 100 -6.94 -20.09 -1.11
N GLN A 101 -6.27 -20.47 -2.21
CA GLN A 101 -4.83 -20.31 -2.44
C GLN A 101 -3.92 -20.92 -1.34
N VAL A 102 -4.44 -21.91 -0.60
CA VAL A 102 -3.66 -22.69 0.38
C VAL A 102 -2.59 -23.54 -0.32
N VAL A 103 -2.81 -23.89 -1.58
CA VAL A 103 -1.89 -24.65 -2.42
C VAL A 103 -1.55 -23.82 -3.66
N ASN A 104 -0.27 -23.69 -4.01
CA ASN A 104 0.12 -23.00 -5.25
C ASN A 104 0.02 -23.94 -6.47
N ARG A 105 0.03 -23.37 -7.69
CA ARG A 105 -0.14 -24.14 -8.95
C ARG A 105 0.89 -25.26 -9.16
N ILE A 106 2.14 -25.04 -8.76
CA ILE A 106 3.20 -26.06 -8.89
C ILE A 106 2.93 -27.19 -7.91
N ALA A 107 2.62 -26.86 -6.65
CA ALA A 107 2.26 -27.83 -5.63
C ALA A 107 1.03 -28.65 -6.05
N ARG A 108 -0.02 -28.01 -6.57
CA ARG A 108 -1.18 -28.70 -7.14
C ARG A 108 -0.77 -29.72 -8.20
N THR A 109 0.14 -29.37 -9.10
CA THR A 109 0.59 -30.28 -10.16
C THR A 109 1.23 -31.55 -9.59
N HIS A 110 1.98 -31.44 -8.48
CA HIS A 110 2.55 -32.61 -7.79
C HIS A 110 1.49 -33.42 -7.02
N LEU A 111 0.52 -32.75 -6.41
CA LEU A 111 -0.54 -33.39 -5.61
C LEU A 111 -1.61 -34.05 -6.49
N ASP A 112 -1.91 -33.51 -7.66
CA ASP A 112 -2.79 -34.13 -8.65
C ASP A 112 -2.22 -35.49 -9.09
N ARG A 113 -0.89 -35.62 -9.21
CA ARG A 113 -0.25 -36.92 -9.52
C ARG A 113 -0.50 -37.96 -8.42
N LEU A 114 -0.48 -37.58 -7.14
CA LEU A 114 -0.86 -38.48 -6.04
C LEU A 114 -2.30 -38.98 -6.20
N ARG A 115 -3.22 -38.08 -6.56
CA ARG A 115 -4.63 -38.43 -6.80
C ARG A 115 -4.77 -39.42 -7.95
N GLU A 116 -4.12 -39.15 -9.08
CA GLU A 116 -4.15 -40.02 -10.26
C GLU A 116 -3.54 -41.40 -9.96
N ASP A 117 -2.39 -41.47 -9.29
CA ASP A 117 -1.76 -42.75 -8.92
C ASP A 117 -2.61 -43.53 -7.90
N ARG A 118 -3.26 -42.84 -6.94
CA ARG A 118 -4.23 -43.44 -6.02
C ARG A 118 -5.44 -43.99 -6.78
N HIS A 119 -5.93 -43.27 -7.79
CA HIS A 119 -7.04 -43.70 -8.63
C HIS A 119 -6.66 -44.98 -9.39
N LEU A 120 -5.48 -45.04 -10.01
CA LEU A 120 -4.95 -46.25 -10.66
C LEU A 120 -4.81 -47.43 -9.70
N CYS A 121 -4.44 -47.18 -8.42
CA CYS A 121 -4.35 -48.24 -7.40
C CYS A 121 -5.71 -48.81 -6.99
N ALA A 122 -6.78 -48.01 -7.06
CA ALA A 122 -8.12 -48.35 -6.58
C ALA A 122 -9.03 -48.95 -7.65
N HIS A 123 -8.78 -48.66 -8.94
CA HIS A 123 -9.58 -49.19 -10.03
C HIS A 123 -9.16 -50.61 -10.43
N PRO A 124 -10.07 -51.60 -10.38
CA PRO A 124 -9.80 -52.92 -10.92
C PRO A 124 -9.67 -52.84 -12.44
N ALA A 125 -8.52 -53.27 -12.97
CA ALA A 125 -8.33 -53.42 -14.41
C ALA A 125 -9.12 -54.66 -14.88
N PHE A 126 -10.24 -54.46 -15.57
CA PHE A 126 -11.01 -55.53 -16.21
C PHE A 126 -10.65 -55.68 -17.69
N SER A 127 -9.35 -55.76 -18.01
CA SER A 127 -8.90 -56.25 -19.31
C SER A 127 -8.08 -57.53 -19.12
N ALA A 128 -8.22 -58.47 -20.05
CA ALA A 128 -7.65 -59.82 -19.96
C ALA A 128 -6.10 -59.86 -19.90
N GLU A 129 -5.43 -58.72 -20.00
CA GLU A 129 -3.97 -58.57 -20.07
C GLU A 129 -3.40 -57.47 -19.14
N ALA A 130 -4.20 -56.85 -18.27
CA ALA A 130 -3.71 -55.75 -17.43
C ALA A 130 -3.52 -56.17 -15.96
N ASP A 131 -2.26 -56.25 -15.53
CA ASP A 131 -1.92 -56.23 -14.12
C ASP A 131 -2.43 -54.93 -13.47
N LEU A 132 -2.93 -55.02 -12.24
CA LEU A 132 -3.23 -53.84 -11.41
C LEU A 132 -1.99 -52.97 -11.28
N PHE A 133 -2.15 -51.65 -11.41
CA PHE A 133 -1.06 -50.70 -11.23
C PHE A 133 -0.37 -50.92 -9.87
N ALA A 134 0.93 -51.20 -9.92
CA ALA A 134 1.78 -51.41 -8.76
C ALA A 134 2.84 -50.28 -8.72
N PRO A 135 2.69 -49.28 -7.83
CA PRO A 135 3.66 -48.19 -7.72
C PRO A 135 4.99 -48.70 -7.14
N SER A 136 6.11 -48.11 -7.56
CA SER A 136 7.41 -48.44 -6.96
C SER A 136 7.56 -47.82 -5.56
N PRO A 137 8.44 -48.36 -4.69
CA PRO A 137 8.74 -47.75 -3.39
C PRO A 137 9.19 -46.28 -3.49
N GLU A 138 9.93 -45.91 -4.54
CA GLU A 138 10.43 -44.55 -4.74
C GLU A 138 9.30 -43.59 -5.12
N LEU A 139 8.35 -44.05 -5.96
CA LEU A 139 7.17 -43.26 -6.32
C LEU A 139 6.30 -42.99 -5.09
N VAL A 140 6.05 -44.01 -4.27
CA VAL A 140 5.30 -43.81 -3.01
C VAL A 140 6.05 -42.86 -2.08
N ARG A 141 7.37 -43.00 -1.95
CA ARG A 141 8.17 -42.09 -1.12
C ARG A 141 8.09 -40.64 -1.60
N LEU A 142 8.16 -40.40 -2.91
CA LEU A 142 8.00 -39.06 -3.50
C LEU A 142 6.67 -38.44 -3.07
N HIS A 143 5.58 -39.20 -3.17
CA HIS A 143 4.25 -38.72 -2.76
C HIS A 143 4.14 -38.43 -1.27
N LEU A 144 4.73 -39.28 -0.42
CA LEU A 144 4.76 -39.06 1.03
C LEU A 144 5.52 -37.79 1.39
N VAL A 145 6.68 -37.55 0.77
CA VAL A 145 7.46 -36.31 0.98
C VAL A 145 6.64 -35.10 0.51
N ASN A 146 6.10 -35.16 -0.71
CA ASN A 146 5.32 -34.05 -1.29
C ASN A 146 4.08 -33.71 -0.46
N ALA A 147 3.34 -34.70 0.03
CA ALA A 147 2.16 -34.47 0.86
C ALA A 147 2.53 -33.69 2.15
N VAL A 148 3.69 -34.01 2.75
CA VAL A 148 4.16 -33.31 3.95
C VAL A 148 4.70 -31.92 3.63
N ASP A 149 5.60 -31.83 2.65
CA ASP A 149 6.27 -30.58 2.30
C ASP A 149 5.30 -29.54 1.76
N LEU A 150 4.34 -29.96 0.93
CA LEU A 150 3.44 -29.04 0.23
C LEU A 150 2.16 -28.77 1.01
N VAL A 151 1.72 -29.67 1.89
CA VAL A 151 0.46 -29.53 2.63
C VAL A 151 0.67 -29.73 4.13
N LEU A 152 0.94 -30.94 4.62
CA LEU A 152 0.77 -31.29 6.06
C LEU A 152 1.67 -30.50 7.03
N SER A 153 2.82 -30.00 6.55
CA SER A 153 3.71 -29.14 7.33
C SER A 153 3.42 -27.63 7.18
N GLN A 154 2.58 -27.26 6.22
CA GLN A 154 2.27 -25.87 5.90
C GLN A 154 1.16 -25.30 6.80
N GLU A 155 1.16 -23.98 6.98
CA GLU A 155 0.02 -23.26 7.57
C GLU A 155 -1.10 -23.05 6.55
N PRO A 156 -2.36 -22.94 6.99
CA PRO A 156 -3.38 -22.32 6.15
C PRO A 156 -2.93 -20.89 5.81
N LEU A 157 -2.70 -20.61 4.53
CA LEU A 157 -2.18 -19.32 4.08
C LEU A 157 -3.31 -18.38 3.65
N GLN A 158 -3.24 -17.17 4.19
CA GLN A 158 -4.22 -16.10 4.04
C GLN A 158 -3.68 -15.02 3.08
N GLY A 159 -3.61 -15.34 1.78
CA GLY A 159 -3.11 -14.38 0.77
C GLY A 159 -4.05 -13.20 0.52
N LYS A 160 -5.36 -13.39 0.73
CA LYS A 160 -6.41 -12.40 0.47
C LYS A 160 -6.77 -11.55 1.70
N ALA A 161 -6.80 -12.13 2.90
CA ALA A 161 -7.33 -11.38 4.04
C ALA A 161 -6.39 -10.30 4.59
N ILE A 162 -5.06 -10.36 4.37
CA ILE A 162 -4.19 -9.22 4.71
C ILE A 162 -4.59 -8.00 3.88
N PHE A 163 -4.92 -8.21 2.59
CA PHE A 163 -5.41 -7.15 1.73
C PHE A 163 -6.79 -6.66 2.18
N ASP A 164 -7.74 -7.57 2.42
CA ASP A 164 -9.09 -7.19 2.85
C ASP A 164 -9.06 -6.45 4.21
N LEU A 165 -8.20 -6.89 5.14
CA LEU A 165 -8.00 -6.23 6.43
C LEU A 165 -7.38 -4.84 6.27
N TYR A 166 -6.30 -4.73 5.48
CA TYR A 166 -5.66 -3.44 5.22
C TYR A 166 -6.60 -2.47 4.48
N ASP A 167 -7.39 -2.96 3.52
CA ASP A 167 -8.38 -2.16 2.78
C ASP A 167 -9.39 -1.50 3.72
N VAL A 168 -9.95 -2.27 4.66
CA VAL A 168 -10.85 -1.75 5.69
C VAL A 168 -10.13 -0.78 6.63
N ASP A 169 -8.94 -1.17 7.11
CA ASP A 169 -8.20 -0.39 8.10
C ASP A 169 -7.76 0.96 7.54
N VAL A 170 -7.16 1.01 6.33
CA VAL A 170 -6.61 2.25 5.73
C VAL A 170 -7.69 3.30 5.42
N GLN A 171 -8.92 2.84 5.16
CA GLN A 171 -10.10 3.68 4.97
C GLN A 171 -10.71 4.15 6.29
N SER A 172 -10.41 3.49 7.40
CA SER A 172 -11.00 3.82 8.70
C SER A 172 -10.48 5.14 9.30
N PRO A 173 -11.29 5.83 10.11
CA PRO A 173 -10.83 6.96 10.93
C PRO A 173 -9.76 6.59 11.95
N GLY A 174 -9.67 5.31 12.31
CA GLY A 174 -8.70 4.78 13.29
C GLY A 174 -7.30 4.56 12.71
N PHE A 175 -7.12 4.65 11.39
CA PHE A 175 -5.80 4.51 10.78
C PHE A 175 -4.91 5.72 11.12
N PRO A 176 -3.65 5.51 11.53
CA PRO A 176 -2.76 6.61 11.87
C PRO A 176 -2.55 7.59 10.71
N THR A 177 -2.41 8.88 11.03
CA THR A 177 -2.16 9.95 10.04
C THR A 177 -0.73 10.49 10.11
N ALA A 178 -0.08 10.42 11.26
CA ALA A 178 1.31 10.81 11.43
C ALA A 178 2.25 9.78 10.82
N TYR A 179 3.24 10.23 10.06
CA TYR A 179 4.18 9.40 9.30
C TYR A 179 4.76 8.26 10.14
N GLU A 180 5.47 8.56 11.23
CA GLU A 180 6.09 7.56 12.11
C GLU A 180 5.09 6.53 12.65
N ARG A 181 3.87 6.97 12.99
CA ARG A 181 2.83 6.07 13.52
C ARG A 181 2.29 5.13 12.45
N ILE A 182 2.30 5.53 11.17
CA ILE A 182 1.94 4.65 10.06
C ILE A 182 3.00 3.56 9.92
N LEU A 183 4.28 3.92 9.98
CA LEU A 183 5.39 2.95 9.86
C LEU A 183 5.27 1.87 10.94
N ASP A 184 5.13 2.28 12.20
CA ASP A 184 5.02 1.34 13.32
C ASP A 184 3.74 0.51 13.28
N TYR A 185 2.60 1.10 12.90
CA TYR A 185 1.33 0.37 12.78
C TYR A 185 1.40 -0.69 11.68
N VAL A 186 1.96 -0.34 10.53
CA VAL A 186 2.08 -1.26 9.40
C VAL A 186 3.03 -2.40 9.73
N ASP A 187 4.15 -2.09 10.36
CA ASP A 187 5.11 -3.09 10.85
C ASP A 187 4.45 -4.09 11.80
N GLN A 188 3.78 -3.60 12.84
CA GLN A 188 3.19 -4.47 13.86
C GLN A 188 2.02 -5.31 13.34
N ARG A 189 1.21 -4.77 12.43
CA ARG A 189 -0.05 -5.41 12.01
C ARG A 189 0.04 -6.21 10.72
N TYR A 190 0.93 -5.85 9.80
CA TYR A 190 0.99 -6.48 8.47
C TYR A 190 2.37 -7.06 8.10
N LEU A 191 3.43 -6.81 8.88
CA LEU A 191 4.78 -7.31 8.59
C LEU A 191 5.30 -8.28 9.67
N THR A 192 5.18 -7.88 10.93
CA THR A 192 5.64 -8.66 12.08
C THR A 192 4.86 -9.96 12.17
N ARG A 193 5.58 -11.09 12.21
CA ARG A 193 5.01 -12.45 12.23
C ARG A 193 4.19 -12.81 10.98
N VAL A 194 4.34 -12.05 9.89
CA VAL A 194 3.79 -12.38 8.58
C VAL A 194 4.87 -13.04 7.74
N ARG A 195 4.53 -14.13 7.04
CA ARG A 195 5.47 -14.85 6.18
C ARG A 195 5.97 -13.95 5.03
N ALA A 196 7.24 -14.10 4.66
CA ALA A 196 7.88 -13.30 3.61
C ALA A 196 7.07 -13.24 2.29
N GLN A 197 6.46 -14.36 1.85
CA GLN A 197 5.64 -14.37 0.63
C GLN A 197 4.41 -13.46 0.70
N ASN A 198 3.76 -13.38 1.86
CA ASN A 198 2.59 -12.53 2.04
C ASN A 198 2.99 -11.06 2.10
N VAL A 199 4.12 -10.77 2.75
CA VAL A 199 4.72 -9.43 2.74
C VAL A 199 5.09 -9.01 1.31
N ARG A 200 5.64 -9.92 0.49
CA ARG A 200 5.90 -9.68 -0.94
C ARG A 200 4.64 -9.30 -1.70
N ASN A 201 3.57 -10.08 -1.53
CA ASN A 201 2.30 -9.81 -2.19
C ASN A 201 1.72 -8.46 -1.75
N PHE A 202 1.72 -8.19 -0.44
CA PHE A 202 1.23 -6.95 0.14
C PHE A 202 2.00 -5.72 -0.40
N GLY A 203 3.33 -5.73 -0.33
CA GLY A 203 4.16 -4.65 -0.87
C GLY A 203 3.96 -4.44 -2.37
N THR A 204 3.80 -5.53 -3.14
CA THR A 204 3.50 -5.45 -4.58
C THR A 204 2.13 -4.80 -4.85
N VAL A 205 1.12 -5.08 -4.03
CA VAL A 205 -0.21 -4.47 -4.17
C VAL A 205 -0.19 -2.99 -3.80
N LEU A 206 0.49 -2.60 -2.72
CA LEU A 206 0.71 -1.19 -2.38
C LEU A 206 1.37 -0.43 -3.54
N ALA A 207 2.42 -1.00 -4.14
CA ALA A 207 3.08 -0.39 -5.29
C ALA A 207 2.19 -0.32 -6.54
N LYS A 208 1.41 -1.37 -6.83
CA LYS A 208 0.42 -1.37 -7.92
C LYS A 208 -0.65 -0.30 -7.73
N SER A 209 -1.10 -0.07 -6.49
CA SER A 209 -2.02 1.02 -6.19
C SER A 209 -1.42 2.37 -6.56
N LEU A 210 -0.17 2.63 -6.16
CA LEU A 210 0.51 3.89 -6.49
C LEU A 210 0.80 4.06 -7.99
N LEU A 211 1.14 2.97 -8.71
CA LEU A 211 1.55 3.02 -10.11
C LEU A 211 0.39 2.92 -11.10
N LYS A 212 -0.68 2.20 -10.77
CA LYS A 212 -1.82 1.92 -11.67
C LYS A 212 -3.17 2.42 -11.16
N GLY A 213 -3.25 2.93 -9.93
CA GLY A 213 -4.53 3.35 -9.32
C GLY A 213 -5.46 2.17 -9.02
N VAL A 214 -4.91 0.98 -8.75
CA VAL A 214 -5.68 -0.23 -8.45
C VAL A 214 -5.27 -0.78 -7.07
N PRO A 215 -6.18 -0.85 -6.10
CA PRO A 215 -7.63 -0.64 -6.26
C PRO A 215 -8.03 0.86 -6.25
N PRO A 216 -9.12 1.28 -6.94
CA PRO A 216 -9.48 2.69 -7.09
C PRO A 216 -9.80 3.42 -5.78
N GLN A 217 -10.34 2.71 -4.78
CA GLN A 217 -10.67 3.31 -3.48
C GLN A 217 -9.44 3.78 -2.70
N TRP A 218 -8.23 3.36 -3.06
CA TRP A 218 -7.00 3.82 -2.43
C TRP A 218 -6.43 5.09 -3.07
N GLU A 219 -6.95 5.52 -4.21
CA GLU A 219 -6.51 6.71 -4.92
C GLU A 219 -6.46 7.97 -4.01
N PRO A 220 -7.50 8.30 -3.20
CA PRO A 220 -7.45 9.45 -2.30
C PRO A 220 -6.54 9.23 -1.09
N LEU A 221 -6.07 8.00 -0.84
CA LEU A 221 -5.34 7.60 0.36
C LEU A 221 -3.82 7.55 0.17
N HIS A 222 -3.27 8.11 -0.92
CA HIS A 222 -1.83 8.10 -1.21
C HIS A 222 -0.95 8.54 -0.02
N ARG A 223 -1.41 9.50 0.80
CA ARG A 223 -0.71 9.96 2.03
C ARG A 223 -0.57 8.88 3.10
N LYS A 224 -1.38 7.82 3.04
CA LYS A 224 -1.30 6.61 3.89
C LYS A 224 -0.58 5.46 3.16
N ILE A 225 -0.82 5.29 1.86
CA ILE A 225 -0.24 4.19 1.08
C ILE A 225 1.28 4.34 0.90
N ILE A 226 1.78 5.55 0.61
CA ILE A 226 3.21 5.82 0.46
C ILE A 226 4.00 5.43 1.73
N PRO A 227 3.69 5.96 2.93
CA PRO A 227 4.39 5.55 4.15
C PRO A 227 4.20 4.08 4.50
N SER A 228 3.07 3.46 4.11
CA SER A 228 2.89 2.02 4.29
C SER A 228 3.85 1.20 3.43
N LEU A 229 4.10 1.60 2.17
CA LEU A 229 5.11 0.96 1.33
C LEU A 229 6.53 1.26 1.82
N VAL A 230 6.78 2.45 2.38
CA VAL A 230 8.04 2.75 3.07
C VAL A 230 8.26 1.82 4.26
N ALA A 231 7.23 1.54 5.06
CA ALA A 231 7.32 0.58 6.15
C ALA A 231 7.72 -0.81 5.63
N VAL A 232 7.16 -1.26 4.51
CA VAL A 232 7.59 -2.53 3.87
C VAL A 232 9.06 -2.48 3.46
N ARG A 233 9.52 -1.39 2.83
CA ARG A 233 10.93 -1.21 2.45
C ARG A 233 11.87 -1.31 3.63
N GLU A 234 11.54 -0.64 4.72
CA GLU A 234 12.45 -0.45 5.86
C GLU A 234 12.40 -1.60 6.87
N ARG A 235 11.23 -2.23 7.05
CA ARG A 235 10.99 -3.24 8.09
C ARG A 235 10.95 -4.67 7.56
N ALA A 236 10.79 -4.88 6.24
CA ALA A 236 10.77 -6.21 5.63
C ALA A 236 11.99 -6.49 4.73
N ALA A 237 13.20 -6.40 5.29
CA ALA A 237 14.47 -6.54 4.57
C ALA A 237 14.59 -7.82 3.74
N GLU A 238 14.04 -8.94 4.21
CA GLU A 238 14.08 -10.22 3.49
C GLU A 238 13.17 -10.24 2.24
N ALA A 239 12.05 -9.52 2.27
CA ALA A 239 11.07 -9.49 1.18
C ALA A 239 11.32 -8.36 0.18
N TRP A 240 11.98 -7.28 0.61
CA TRP A 240 12.16 -6.06 -0.19
C TRP A 240 12.87 -6.28 -1.54
N PRO A 241 13.95 -7.07 -1.68
CA PRO A 241 14.61 -7.25 -2.97
C PRO A 241 13.67 -7.79 -4.06
N ASP A 242 12.83 -8.76 -3.71
CA ASP A 242 11.84 -9.34 -4.62
C ASP A 242 10.73 -8.33 -4.98
N ILE A 243 10.28 -7.54 -3.99
CA ILE A 243 9.29 -6.48 -4.20
C ILE A 243 9.86 -5.38 -5.11
N SER A 244 11.08 -4.92 -4.83
CA SER A 244 11.78 -3.92 -5.63
C SER A 244 11.90 -4.38 -7.09
N LEU A 245 12.34 -5.62 -7.33
CA LEU A 245 12.41 -6.18 -8.68
C LEU A 245 11.04 -6.24 -9.37
N ALA A 246 9.97 -6.58 -8.64
CA ALA A 246 8.61 -6.57 -9.17
C ALA A 246 8.14 -5.15 -9.52
N ILE A 247 8.51 -4.14 -8.72
CA ILE A 247 8.20 -2.73 -8.97
C ILE A 247 8.95 -2.22 -10.21
N VAL A 248 10.24 -2.51 -10.35
CA VAL A 248 11.03 -2.15 -11.54
C VAL A 248 10.39 -2.74 -12.80
N ARG A 249 10.06 -4.04 -12.78
CA ARG A 249 9.35 -4.69 -13.90
C ARG A 249 8.00 -4.06 -14.19
N LEU A 250 7.26 -3.65 -13.16
CA LEU A 250 5.97 -2.99 -13.33
C LEU A 250 6.11 -1.61 -13.98
N MET A 251 7.14 -0.85 -13.60
CA MET A 251 7.44 0.46 -14.17
C MET A 251 7.93 0.36 -15.62
N ASP A 252 8.80 -0.61 -15.93
CA ASP A 252 9.28 -0.84 -17.30
C ASP A 252 8.17 -1.26 -18.28
N ASN A 253 7.09 -1.87 -17.77
CA ASN A 253 5.95 -2.32 -18.58
C ASN A 253 4.71 -1.44 -18.39
N LEU A 254 4.88 -0.20 -17.91
CA LEU A 254 3.77 0.66 -17.54
C LEU A 254 3.12 1.30 -18.78
N GLU A 255 1.78 1.31 -18.81
CA GLU A 255 1.03 1.92 -19.91
C GLU A 255 1.23 3.46 -19.94
N PRO A 256 1.20 4.12 -21.12
CA PRO A 256 1.46 5.55 -21.23
C PRO A 256 0.62 6.44 -20.29
N ALA A 257 -0.65 6.10 -20.09
CA ALA A 257 -1.57 6.82 -19.21
C ALA A 257 -1.14 6.82 -17.72
N ASN A 258 -0.30 5.86 -17.32
CA ASN A 258 0.17 5.70 -15.94
C ASN A 258 1.56 6.33 -15.71
N ARG A 259 2.23 6.87 -16.74
CA ARG A 259 3.57 7.49 -16.61
C ARG A 259 3.62 8.67 -15.62
N PRO A 260 2.61 9.57 -15.53
CA PRO A 260 2.56 10.59 -14.48
C PRO A 260 2.67 10.00 -13.06
N ARG A 261 2.03 8.85 -12.82
CA ARG A 261 2.10 8.13 -11.55
C ARG A 261 3.49 7.55 -11.28
N ALA A 262 4.18 7.05 -12.31
CA ALA A 262 5.57 6.60 -12.16
C ALA A 262 6.52 7.74 -11.77
N ILE A 263 6.34 8.93 -12.34
CA ILE A 263 7.13 10.12 -11.98
C ILE A 263 6.88 10.50 -10.51
N ALA A 264 5.62 10.50 -10.08
CA ALA A 264 5.25 10.71 -8.68
C ALA A 264 5.81 9.62 -7.75
N PHE A 265 5.83 8.37 -8.21
CA PHE A 265 6.41 7.24 -7.47
C PHE A 265 7.92 7.42 -7.28
N ILE A 266 8.66 7.81 -8.33
CA ILE A 266 10.11 8.08 -8.25
C ILE A 266 10.40 9.23 -7.28
N ALA A 267 9.52 10.24 -7.21
CA ALA A 267 9.68 11.31 -6.22
C ALA A 267 9.62 10.79 -4.77
N ALA A 268 8.81 9.77 -4.50
CA ALA A 268 8.72 9.12 -3.19
C ALA A 268 9.82 8.06 -2.96
N PHE A 269 10.28 7.40 -4.03
CA PHE A 269 11.31 6.36 -4.00
C PHE A 269 12.40 6.62 -5.08
N PRO A 270 13.30 7.59 -4.85
CA PRO A 270 14.26 8.05 -5.87
C PRO A 270 15.27 6.98 -6.30
N ASP A 271 15.51 5.98 -5.46
CA ASP A 271 16.41 4.86 -5.68
C ASP A 271 15.94 3.93 -6.82
N PHE A 272 14.69 4.02 -7.26
CA PHE A 272 14.19 3.27 -8.42
C PHE A 272 14.65 3.84 -9.76
N TRP A 273 14.90 5.15 -9.87
CA TRP A 273 15.30 5.78 -11.13
C TRP A 273 16.50 5.09 -11.82
N PRO A 274 17.64 4.86 -11.15
CA PRO A 274 18.79 4.21 -11.78
C PRO A 274 18.56 2.73 -12.12
N GLN A 275 17.51 2.09 -11.58
CA GLN A 275 17.19 0.68 -11.83
C GLN A 275 16.34 0.47 -13.09
N LEU A 276 15.75 1.53 -13.64
CA LEU A 276 14.88 1.46 -14.81
C LEU A 276 15.68 1.30 -16.10
N GLN A 277 15.06 0.64 -17.09
CA GLN A 277 15.62 0.56 -18.43
C GLN A 277 15.71 1.95 -19.10
N GLU A 278 16.72 2.14 -19.95
CA GLU A 278 16.90 3.40 -20.69
C GLU A 278 15.66 3.85 -21.50
N PRO A 279 14.93 2.96 -22.21
CA PRO A 279 13.70 3.33 -22.89
C PRO A 279 12.61 3.84 -21.93
N THR A 280 12.48 3.24 -20.75
CA THR A 280 11.54 3.69 -19.70
C THR A 280 11.93 5.09 -19.23
N ARG A 281 13.20 5.31 -18.89
CA ARG A 281 13.71 6.62 -18.46
C ARG A 281 13.48 7.70 -19.52
N THR A 282 13.78 7.38 -20.78
CA THR A 282 13.53 8.26 -21.93
C THR A 282 12.04 8.60 -22.06
N ALA A 283 11.16 7.61 -21.94
CA ALA A 283 9.71 7.81 -22.03
C ALA A 283 9.15 8.64 -20.88
N LEU A 284 9.67 8.49 -19.67
CA LEU A 284 9.28 9.30 -18.51
C LEU A 284 9.75 10.75 -18.67
N GLN A 285 10.99 10.97 -19.12
CA GLN A 285 11.50 12.31 -19.44
C GLN A 285 10.64 12.98 -20.52
N ALA A 286 10.39 12.29 -21.63
CA ALA A 286 9.55 12.81 -22.71
C ALA A 286 8.10 13.07 -22.26
N THR A 287 7.58 12.36 -21.26
CA THR A 287 6.25 12.64 -20.71
C THR A 287 6.22 14.00 -20.04
N ILE A 288 7.29 14.37 -19.33
CA ILE A 288 7.43 15.68 -18.68
C ILE A 288 7.67 16.76 -19.74
N ASP A 289 8.60 16.53 -20.67
CA ASP A 289 8.98 17.52 -21.69
C ASP A 289 7.80 17.91 -22.60
N ASN A 290 6.87 16.98 -22.84
CA ASN A 290 5.68 17.21 -23.66
C ASN A 290 4.44 17.58 -22.84
N SER A 291 4.56 17.78 -21.53
CA SER A 291 3.43 18.20 -20.69
C SER A 291 3.10 19.67 -20.93
N ASP A 292 1.82 19.95 -21.21
CA ASP A 292 1.29 21.31 -21.35
C ASP A 292 0.70 21.79 -20.01
N PRO A 293 1.15 22.92 -19.44
CA PRO A 293 0.59 23.47 -18.21
C PRO A 293 -0.93 23.71 -18.29
N GLY A 294 -1.48 24.02 -19.47
CA GLY A 294 -2.90 24.31 -19.69
C GLY A 294 -3.77 23.06 -19.93
N ALA A 295 -3.18 21.89 -20.06
CA ALA A 295 -3.88 20.62 -20.32
C ALA A 295 -3.51 19.52 -19.33
N LEU A 296 -2.93 19.88 -18.19
CA LEU A 296 -2.45 18.91 -17.20
C LEU A 296 -3.64 18.20 -16.53
N ALA A 297 -3.78 16.90 -16.78
CA ALA A 297 -4.85 16.09 -16.21
C ALA A 297 -4.48 15.44 -14.87
N ASP A 298 -3.18 15.24 -14.60
CA ASP A 298 -2.68 14.56 -13.39
C ASP A 298 -1.57 15.38 -12.72
N TYR A 299 -1.94 16.16 -11.70
CA TYR A 299 -1.02 17.03 -10.95
C TYR A 299 0.01 16.27 -10.12
N ARG A 300 -0.12 14.95 -9.93
CA ARG A 300 0.87 14.16 -9.19
C ARG A 300 2.23 14.15 -9.88
N ILE A 301 2.26 14.34 -11.20
CA ILE A 301 3.51 14.47 -11.97
C ILE A 301 4.44 15.55 -11.39
N LEU A 302 3.86 16.61 -10.81
CA LEU A 302 4.60 17.73 -10.24
C LEU A 302 5.45 17.32 -9.02
N ALA A 303 5.10 16.23 -8.33
CA ALA A 303 5.92 15.69 -7.24
C ALA A 303 7.34 15.34 -7.73
N GLY A 304 7.50 15.02 -9.02
CA GLY A 304 8.80 14.79 -9.65
C GLY A 304 9.78 15.96 -9.53
N VAL A 305 9.35 17.16 -9.13
CA VAL A 305 10.23 18.33 -8.99
C VAL A 305 11.33 18.11 -7.95
N THR A 306 11.13 17.18 -7.01
CA THR A 306 12.14 16.76 -6.02
C THR A 306 13.24 15.89 -6.63
N VAL A 307 13.02 15.34 -7.83
CA VAL A 307 13.98 14.50 -8.56
C VAL A 307 14.89 15.41 -9.39
N PRO A 308 16.23 15.40 -9.18
CA PRO A 308 17.16 16.31 -9.87
C PRO A 308 17.03 16.30 -11.40
N HIS A 309 16.79 15.13 -11.99
CA HIS A 309 16.65 14.95 -13.44
C HIS A 309 15.43 15.70 -14.01
N PHE A 310 14.32 15.75 -13.27
CA PHE A 310 13.07 16.34 -13.72
C PHE A 310 12.89 17.80 -13.30
N ARG A 311 13.66 18.24 -12.30
CA ARG A 311 13.46 19.50 -11.58
C ARG A 311 13.36 20.71 -12.49
N ALA A 312 14.31 20.90 -13.41
CA ALA A 312 14.34 22.10 -14.25
C ALA A 312 13.09 22.23 -15.14
N VAL A 313 12.67 21.13 -15.78
CA VAL A 313 11.50 21.10 -16.67
C VAL A 313 10.21 21.28 -15.86
N LEU A 314 10.10 20.61 -14.71
CA LEU A 314 8.92 20.73 -13.85
C LEU A 314 8.79 22.12 -13.21
N LEU A 315 9.88 22.82 -12.89
CA LEU A 315 9.81 24.22 -12.46
C LEU A 315 9.29 25.14 -13.56
N HIS A 316 9.68 24.90 -14.82
CA HIS A 316 9.13 25.64 -15.96
C HIS A 316 7.64 25.35 -16.15
N LEU A 317 7.23 24.09 -16.03
CA LEU A 317 5.83 23.67 -16.08
C LEU A 317 5.00 24.35 -14.97
N ILE A 318 5.51 24.37 -13.74
CA ILE A 318 4.87 25.05 -12.59
C ILE A 318 4.70 26.55 -12.85
N ALA A 319 5.72 27.21 -13.40
CA ALA A 319 5.66 28.64 -13.72
C ALA A 319 4.58 28.95 -14.77
N GLY A 320 4.30 28.02 -15.69
CA GLY A 320 3.28 28.14 -16.72
C GLY A 320 1.84 27.84 -16.26
N LEU A 321 1.62 27.37 -15.04
CA LEU A 321 0.26 27.09 -14.55
C LEU A 321 -0.54 28.39 -14.42
N ASN A 322 -1.76 28.36 -14.97
CA ASN A 322 -2.76 29.39 -14.70
C ASN A 322 -3.34 29.20 -13.28
N ARG A 323 -4.15 30.16 -12.82
CA ARG A 323 -4.74 30.15 -11.48
C ARG A 323 -5.53 28.87 -11.16
N GLU A 324 -6.34 28.38 -12.11
CA GLU A 324 -7.17 27.19 -11.92
C GLU A 324 -6.30 25.92 -11.75
N HIS A 325 -5.33 25.72 -12.65
CA HIS A 325 -4.40 24.60 -12.57
C HIS A 325 -3.48 24.70 -11.34
N LEU A 326 -3.09 25.91 -10.95
CA LEU A 326 -2.30 26.13 -9.72
C LEU A 326 -3.09 25.72 -8.47
N ALA A 327 -4.35 26.15 -8.36
CA ALA A 327 -5.22 25.76 -7.25
C ALA A 327 -5.43 24.24 -7.20
N ALA A 328 -5.69 23.61 -8.35
CA ALA A 328 -5.85 22.16 -8.43
C ALA A 328 -4.55 21.39 -8.11
N ALA A 329 -3.39 21.91 -8.52
CA ALA A 329 -2.09 21.35 -8.17
C ALA A 329 -1.84 21.40 -6.65
N ILE A 330 -2.10 22.55 -6.01
CA ILE A 330 -1.93 22.75 -4.57
C ILE A 330 -2.91 21.86 -3.79
N ALA A 331 -4.17 21.76 -4.23
CA ALA A 331 -5.19 20.91 -3.61
C ALA A 331 -4.80 19.43 -3.67
N SER A 332 -4.22 18.98 -4.79
CA SER A 332 -3.66 17.63 -4.93
C SER A 332 -2.50 17.41 -3.95
N GLN A 333 -1.47 18.26 -4.03
CA GLN A 333 -0.31 18.20 -3.16
C GLN A 333 0.34 19.59 -3.01
N PRO A 334 0.37 20.17 -1.79
CA PRO A 334 0.98 21.48 -1.55
C PRO A 334 2.52 21.34 -1.48
N LEU A 335 3.15 21.23 -2.66
CA LEU A 335 4.60 21.15 -2.84
C LEU A 335 5.24 22.51 -2.54
N ALA A 336 6.42 22.51 -1.93
CA ALA A 336 7.12 23.74 -1.56
C ALA A 336 7.41 24.63 -2.78
N GLU A 337 7.67 24.04 -3.94
CA GLU A 337 7.92 24.72 -5.22
C GLU A 337 6.69 25.44 -5.80
N LEU A 338 5.47 25.12 -5.34
CA LEU A 338 4.25 25.83 -5.73
C LEU A 338 4.05 27.12 -4.94
N TRP A 339 4.70 27.26 -3.77
CA TRP A 339 4.52 28.40 -2.88
C TRP A 339 4.81 29.77 -3.54
N PRO A 340 5.92 29.97 -4.28
CA PRO A 340 6.20 31.29 -4.89
C PRO A 340 5.08 31.78 -5.82
N ARG A 341 4.48 30.87 -6.59
CA ARG A 341 3.34 31.20 -7.46
C ARG A 341 2.05 31.41 -6.67
N ALA A 342 1.82 30.60 -5.63
CA ALA A 342 0.66 30.72 -4.76
C ALA A 342 0.62 32.10 -4.06
N ILE A 343 1.77 32.54 -3.52
CA ILE A 343 1.86 33.81 -2.81
C ILE A 343 1.81 35.00 -3.76
N GLU A 344 2.43 34.92 -4.94
CA GLU A 344 2.35 35.94 -5.99
C GLU A 344 0.91 36.16 -6.45
N GLU A 345 0.18 35.07 -6.74
CA GLU A 345 -1.23 35.13 -7.18
C GLU A 345 -2.15 35.66 -6.07
N TYR A 346 -1.89 35.31 -4.81
CA TYR A 346 -2.60 35.88 -3.68
C TYR A 346 -2.29 37.38 -3.49
N GLN A 347 -1.02 37.77 -3.53
CA GLN A 347 -0.58 39.16 -3.40
C GLN A 347 -1.19 40.03 -4.50
N GLY A 348 -1.32 39.51 -5.72
CA GLY A 348 -1.91 40.18 -6.88
C GLY A 348 -3.45 40.20 -6.94
N SER A 349 -4.16 39.80 -5.87
CA SER A 349 -5.61 39.69 -5.89
C SER A 349 -6.30 41.02 -6.26
N GLY A 350 -7.19 40.97 -7.27
CA GLY A 350 -7.84 42.15 -7.85
C GLY A 350 -9.16 42.59 -7.20
N SER A 351 -9.67 41.85 -6.21
CA SER A 351 -10.88 42.20 -5.46
C SER A 351 -10.88 41.53 -4.09
N TRP A 352 -11.64 42.07 -3.13
CA TRP A 352 -11.79 41.45 -1.81
C TRP A 352 -12.22 39.99 -1.86
N ARG A 353 -13.27 39.68 -2.64
CA ARG A 353 -13.72 38.29 -2.84
C ARG A 353 -12.65 37.43 -3.51
N GLY A 354 -11.94 37.99 -4.51
CA GLY A 354 -10.83 37.28 -5.16
C GLY A 354 -9.69 36.97 -4.18
N SER A 355 -9.41 37.88 -3.25
CA SER A 355 -8.42 37.68 -2.19
C SER A 355 -8.80 36.53 -1.27
N GLU A 356 -10.06 36.49 -0.80
CA GLU A 356 -10.57 35.41 0.05
C GLU A 356 -10.49 34.05 -0.65
N VAL A 357 -10.92 33.98 -1.91
CA VAL A 357 -10.84 32.75 -2.72
C VAL A 357 -9.38 32.34 -2.96
N ASN A 358 -8.49 33.27 -3.30
CA ASN A 358 -7.06 32.97 -3.47
C ASN A 358 -6.40 32.55 -2.16
N PHE A 359 -6.76 33.14 -1.02
CA PHE A 359 -6.25 32.72 0.28
C PHE A 359 -6.70 31.29 0.61
N SER A 360 -8.00 31.01 0.43
CA SER A 360 -8.58 29.68 0.66
C SER A 360 -7.94 28.62 -0.24
N ASP A 361 -7.82 28.88 -1.54
CA ASP A 361 -7.39 27.89 -2.53
C ASP A 361 -5.86 27.74 -2.60
N LEU A 362 -5.11 28.82 -2.41
CA LEU A 362 -3.66 28.86 -2.70
C LEU A 362 -2.80 28.91 -1.43
N ILE A 363 -3.29 29.49 -0.32
CA ILE A 363 -2.49 29.67 0.90
C ILE A 363 -2.85 28.64 1.97
N THR A 364 -4.14 28.51 2.28
CA THR A 364 -4.64 27.61 3.35
C THR A 364 -4.15 26.16 3.22
N PRO A 365 -4.03 25.55 2.02
CA PRO A 365 -3.53 24.18 1.90
C PRO A 365 -2.10 23.96 2.39
N PHE A 366 -1.31 25.04 2.54
CA PHE A 366 0.04 25.00 3.10
C PHE A 366 0.10 25.09 4.63
N ALA A 367 -1.04 25.27 5.32
CA ALA A 367 -1.09 25.37 6.77
C ALA A 367 -0.33 24.21 7.45
N GLY A 368 0.56 24.56 8.40
CA GLY A 368 1.42 23.60 9.09
C GLY A 368 2.63 23.08 8.29
N ARG A 369 2.89 23.62 7.10
CA ARG A 369 4.04 23.28 6.24
C ARG A 369 4.93 24.48 5.89
N LEU A 370 4.52 25.68 6.28
CA LEU A 370 5.24 26.92 6.04
C LEU A 370 6.29 27.13 7.13
N ASP A 371 7.52 27.44 6.70
CA ASP A 371 8.58 27.89 7.59
C ASP A 371 8.42 29.38 7.91
N SER A 372 9.26 29.88 8.83
CA SER A 372 9.26 31.28 9.27
C SER A 372 9.35 32.27 8.11
N GLN A 373 10.21 32.00 7.12
CA GLN A 373 10.40 32.90 5.98
C GLN A 373 9.15 32.97 5.10
N LYS A 374 8.48 31.84 4.87
CA LYS A 374 7.23 31.82 4.10
C LYS A 374 6.07 32.50 4.85
N LEU A 375 6.03 32.38 6.17
CA LEU A 375 5.04 33.13 6.96
C LEU A 375 5.32 34.63 6.97
N ASP A 376 6.58 35.06 6.96
CA ASP A 376 6.95 36.47 6.78
C ASP A 376 6.46 36.99 5.42
N GLN A 377 6.70 36.23 4.34
CA GLN A 377 6.19 36.56 3.00
C GLN A 377 4.66 36.67 2.98
N LEU A 378 3.96 35.81 3.72
CA LEU A 378 2.51 35.89 3.84
C LEU A 378 2.05 37.17 4.54
N LEU A 379 2.68 37.55 5.66
CA LEU A 379 2.36 38.80 6.34
C LEU A 379 2.59 40.02 5.45
N ASP A 380 3.72 40.04 4.74
CA ASP A 380 4.05 41.11 3.80
C ASP A 380 3.04 41.15 2.63
N ALA A 381 2.67 40.01 2.04
CA ALA A 381 1.68 39.92 0.97
C ALA A 381 0.26 40.35 1.39
N VAL A 382 -0.10 40.19 2.66
CA VAL A 382 -1.37 40.69 3.20
C VAL A 382 -1.38 42.21 3.21
N ILE A 383 -0.33 42.85 3.71
CA ILE A 383 -0.28 44.31 3.90
C ILE A 383 0.06 45.08 2.61
N ASP A 384 0.73 44.44 1.65
CA ASP A 384 1.13 45.08 0.39
C ASP A 384 -0.04 45.35 -0.58
N ASN A 385 -1.21 44.75 -0.36
CA ASN A 385 -2.39 44.94 -1.22
C ASN A 385 -3.64 45.28 -0.41
N GLY A 386 -4.30 46.40 -0.76
CA GLY A 386 -5.57 46.84 -0.16
C GLY A 386 -6.72 45.83 -0.30
N GLN A 387 -6.73 45.04 -1.36
CA GLN A 387 -7.70 43.97 -1.54
C GLN A 387 -7.46 42.80 -0.59
N ASN A 388 -6.25 42.67 -0.03
CA ASN A 388 -5.87 41.59 0.86
C ASN A 388 -6.14 41.94 2.31
N TRP A 389 -5.50 42.99 2.84
CA TRP A 389 -5.70 43.32 4.27
C TRP A 389 -7.11 43.82 4.58
N ASP A 390 -7.85 44.36 3.60
CA ASP A 390 -9.20 44.89 3.84
C ASP A 390 -10.33 43.86 3.58
N ALA A 391 -10.04 42.74 2.91
CA ALA A 391 -11.04 41.68 2.67
C ALA A 391 -11.56 41.04 3.96
N ALA A 392 -12.85 40.74 4.00
CA ALA A 392 -13.59 40.51 5.25
C ALA A 392 -13.03 39.35 6.06
N GLU A 393 -12.63 38.25 5.39
CA GLU A 393 -12.21 37.02 6.05
C GLU A 393 -10.69 36.87 6.24
N THR A 394 -9.87 37.83 5.79
CA THR A 394 -8.40 37.70 5.81
C THR A 394 -7.83 37.48 7.20
N ASP A 395 -8.38 38.13 8.22
CA ASP A 395 -7.99 37.96 9.62
C ASP A 395 -8.19 36.52 10.12
N THR A 396 -9.36 35.95 9.83
CA THR A 396 -9.77 34.61 10.24
C THR A 396 -8.95 33.54 9.52
N LEU A 397 -8.76 33.70 8.20
CA LEU A 397 -7.95 32.79 7.39
C LEU A 397 -6.47 32.83 7.79
N LEU A 398 -5.92 34.04 7.99
CA LEU A 398 -4.55 34.23 8.46
C LEU A 398 -4.33 33.60 9.84
N LEU A 399 -5.25 33.81 10.77
CA LEU A 399 -5.19 33.17 12.09
C LEU A 399 -5.21 31.64 11.98
N GLY A 400 -6.03 31.08 11.09
CA GLY A 400 -6.08 29.65 10.80
C GLY A 400 -4.73 29.09 10.35
N VAL A 401 -4.05 29.76 9.42
CA VAL A 401 -2.71 29.36 8.95
C VAL A 401 -1.68 29.47 10.08
N LEU A 402 -1.66 30.60 10.80
CA LEU A 402 -0.71 30.85 11.89
C LEU A 402 -0.84 29.86 13.05
N ARG A 403 -2.06 29.45 13.40
CA ARG A 403 -2.33 28.45 14.46
C ARG A 403 -1.77 27.07 14.15
N ASN A 404 -1.57 26.74 12.87
CA ASN A 404 -0.98 25.47 12.45
C ASN A 404 0.56 25.50 12.43
N ALA A 405 1.19 26.68 12.58
CA ALA A 405 2.65 26.79 12.59
C ALA A 405 3.25 26.24 13.90
N THR A 406 4.38 25.54 13.81
CA THR A 406 5.15 25.17 15.00
C THR A 406 5.80 26.42 15.62
N PRO A 407 6.17 26.41 16.91
CA PRO A 407 6.84 27.56 17.52
C PRO A 407 8.11 28.02 16.79
N ALA A 408 8.85 27.09 16.18
CA ALA A 408 10.08 27.38 15.43
C ALA A 408 9.81 28.06 14.08
N ASP A 409 8.64 27.81 13.50
CA ASP A 409 8.26 28.31 12.18
C ASP A 409 7.47 29.62 12.24
N ARG A 410 7.21 30.18 13.43
CA ARG A 410 6.44 31.42 13.56
C ARG A 410 7.11 32.58 12.80
N PRO A 411 6.33 33.60 12.37
CA PRO A 411 6.90 34.78 11.71
C PRO A 411 7.99 35.43 12.56
N THR A 412 8.99 36.03 11.92
CA THR A 412 10.05 36.76 12.59
C THR A 412 9.51 38.00 13.31
N ARG A 413 10.25 38.48 14.31
CA ARG A 413 9.86 39.71 15.03
C ARG A 413 9.75 40.90 14.09
N ASP A 414 10.60 40.98 13.07
CA ASP A 414 10.59 42.10 12.12
C ASP A 414 9.36 42.08 11.22
N ALA A 415 8.94 40.92 10.72
CA ALA A 415 7.71 40.80 9.94
C ALA A 415 6.47 41.12 10.79
N ARG A 416 6.42 40.65 12.04
CA ARG A 416 5.34 41.00 12.98
C ARG A 416 5.29 42.51 13.24
N ASN A 417 6.44 43.15 13.40
CA ASN A 417 6.54 44.59 13.59
C ASN A 417 5.99 45.34 12.37
N ARG A 418 6.43 44.99 11.15
CA ARG A 418 5.92 45.60 9.90
C ARG A 418 4.41 45.45 9.78
N PHE A 419 3.91 44.22 9.97
CA PHE A 419 2.49 43.91 9.91
C PHE A 419 1.68 44.76 10.89
N TYR A 420 2.08 44.79 12.16
CA TYR A 420 1.39 45.56 13.20
C TYR A 420 1.42 47.07 12.92
N GLN A 421 2.57 47.64 12.54
CA GLN A 421 2.67 49.07 12.25
C GLN A 421 1.77 49.46 11.07
N TYR A 422 1.69 48.60 10.05
CA TYR A 422 0.81 48.83 8.91
C TYR A 422 -0.68 48.79 9.31
N VAL A 423 -1.12 47.73 9.98
CA VAL A 423 -2.51 47.58 10.44
C VAL A 423 -2.93 48.73 11.36
N ARG A 424 -2.01 49.18 12.23
CA ARG A 424 -2.21 50.35 13.07
C ARG A 424 -2.36 51.64 12.26
N ARG A 425 -1.50 51.87 11.27
CA ARG A 425 -1.56 53.03 10.37
C ARG A 425 -2.89 53.08 9.60
N MET A 426 -3.38 51.92 9.18
CA MET A 426 -4.67 51.77 8.49
C MET A 426 -5.89 51.72 9.42
N ARG A 427 -5.70 51.87 10.75
CA ARG A 427 -6.75 51.82 11.77
C ARG A 427 -7.59 50.53 11.73
N ARG A 428 -6.92 49.39 11.50
CA ARG A 428 -7.52 48.06 11.43
C ARG A 428 -7.09 47.13 12.57
N THR A 429 -6.58 47.65 13.68
CA THR A 429 -6.15 46.83 14.83
C THR A 429 -7.26 45.93 15.34
N ASP A 430 -8.50 46.44 15.40
CA ASP A 430 -9.66 45.69 15.93
C ASP A 430 -10.01 44.49 15.04
N LYS A 431 -9.83 44.61 13.73
CA LYS A 431 -10.03 43.49 12.79
C LYS A 431 -9.00 42.38 13.02
N TYR A 432 -7.76 42.74 13.29
CA TYR A 432 -6.67 41.77 13.47
C TYR A 432 -6.40 41.43 14.94
N GLU A 433 -7.31 41.73 15.86
CA GLU A 433 -7.10 41.55 17.31
C GLU A 433 -6.70 40.10 17.66
N ASP A 434 -7.39 39.11 17.12
CA ASP A 434 -7.09 37.70 17.36
C ASP A 434 -5.73 37.27 16.77
N VAL A 435 -5.38 37.81 15.60
CA VAL A 435 -4.08 37.58 14.96
C VAL A 435 -2.96 38.17 15.81
N LEU A 436 -3.10 39.42 16.26
CA LEU A 436 -2.12 40.10 17.11
C LEU A 436 -1.96 39.38 18.45
N THR A 437 -3.08 38.99 19.07
CA THR A 437 -3.08 38.21 20.32
C THR A 437 -2.33 36.90 20.15
N PHE A 438 -2.57 36.17 19.04
CA PHE A 438 -1.83 34.95 18.75
C PHE A 438 -0.33 35.21 18.55
N LEU A 439 0.05 36.26 17.82
CA LEU A 439 1.45 36.62 17.58
C LEU A 439 2.21 37.02 18.85
N GLN A 440 1.53 37.45 19.91
CA GLN A 440 2.13 37.75 21.21
C GLN A 440 2.33 36.51 22.10
N SER A 441 1.82 35.34 21.71
CA SER A 441 1.82 34.13 22.54
C SER A 441 3.21 33.54 22.87
N ASP A 442 4.27 33.96 22.18
CA ASP A 442 5.67 33.61 22.49
C ASP A 442 6.45 34.76 23.16
N GLY A 443 5.75 35.77 23.67
CA GLY A 443 6.37 36.90 24.38
C GLY A 443 6.90 38.00 23.45
N TRP A 444 6.55 37.99 22.16
CA TRP A 444 6.66 39.20 21.34
C TRP A 444 5.73 40.29 21.87
N VAL A 445 6.21 41.53 21.91
CA VAL A 445 5.47 42.70 22.42
C VAL A 445 5.28 43.68 21.28
N LEU A 446 4.09 44.30 21.23
CA LEU A 446 3.77 45.30 20.21
C LEU A 446 4.79 46.45 20.26
N PRO A 447 5.45 46.78 19.13
CA PRO A 447 6.42 47.87 19.09
C PRO A 447 5.73 49.22 19.33
N PRO A 448 6.46 50.23 19.86
CA PRO A 448 5.92 51.58 19.99
C PRO A 448 5.59 52.17 18.61
N PRO A 449 4.73 53.20 18.56
CA PRO A 449 4.42 53.92 17.32
C PRO A 449 5.69 54.34 16.57
N GLU A 450 5.79 54.03 15.28
CA GLU A 450 6.80 54.68 14.43
C GLU A 450 6.58 56.20 14.46
N GLN A 451 7.65 56.96 14.66
CA GLN A 451 7.61 58.42 14.53
C GLN A 451 7.30 58.75 13.06
N PRO A 452 6.44 59.73 12.77
CA PRO A 452 6.18 60.13 11.40
C PRO A 452 7.52 60.53 10.77
N VAL A 453 7.82 59.93 9.62
CA VAL A 453 8.92 60.40 8.77
C VAL A 453 8.50 61.80 8.34
N GLU A 454 9.22 62.82 8.81
CA GLU A 454 9.08 64.18 8.27
C GLU A 454 9.52 64.12 6.80
N ASP A 455 8.57 64.35 5.89
CA ASP A 455 8.80 64.45 4.44
C ASP A 455 9.73 65.62 4.08
#